data_AF-B9TDF1-F1
#
_entry.id   AF-B9TDF1-F1
#
_cell.length_a   1.000
_cell.length_b   1.000
_cell.length_c   1.000
_cell.angle_alpha   90.00
_cell.angle_beta   90.00
_cell.angle_gamma   90.00
#
_symmetry.space_group_name_H-M   'P 1'
#
loop_
_entity.id
_entity.type
_entity.pdbx_description
1 polymer ?
#
loop_
_entity_poly.entity_id
_entity_poly.type
_entity_poly.pdbx_seq_one_letter_code
_entity_poly.pdbx_strand_id
1 'polypeptide(L)'
;RGRNGEGRIIVNLQESGSGIDIRQQGKNLIVDFQNTAVPQNLERRLNVTNFATPVLTIDTFKKGKNTRMVIEPKGDWEHSAYQTDRQFIVEVKPIVFDPNKIVQGSKTGFSGEKLSLDFNGIDVKSLLRIIGDFTGKNVVVSDSIQGTITLRLKDVPWDQALDIIMKQKGLGMDNLGNTLVFAPKEEIAARRKQDQEQENQIDETKPLVTQSFQIKYQKAADIKTLISDPKQPLLSKRGTAVVDPSTNTMFVKDIDTSMTKIQEILNKIDIPSRQVLIESRIVQANDTFGKSLGARFGVVKNNALTAKGLNPGNDVLTSGSLSSTYATGQAKQTTTPDDLNVNLPASATAGTVSSAALTLLRLPAGFLLNMELSAAESDSKIKTISSPRVITANQQTATFDAGTEIPYQQATSSGATSVSFKKATLGVNVTPQITPDDKINLDIEVTKDDVGQIFNGVPSIDTNKVKTKVLVDNGETAVLGGFLIESKNDSNQRVPFFSSIPVVGNLFKSTLNTHSKKELLFFITPKIMSDAMQLN
;
A
#
# COMPACT_ATOMS: atom_id res chain seq x y z
N ARG A 1 36.13 16.21 10.55
CA ARG A 1 35.75 15.64 9.23
C ARG A 1 36.97 15.73 8.32
N GLY A 2 37.33 14.63 7.64
CA GLY A 2 38.41 14.63 6.65
C GLY A 2 37.95 15.04 5.25
N ARG A 3 38.85 15.03 4.27
CA ARG A 3 38.61 15.64 2.94
C ARG A 3 37.61 14.86 2.09
N ASN A 4 37.49 13.55 2.31
CA ASN A 4 36.64 12.64 1.53
C ASN A 4 35.37 12.22 2.30
N GLY A 5 34.99 12.94 3.36
CA GLY A 5 33.82 12.62 4.18
C GLY A 5 34.08 11.65 5.35
N GLU A 6 35.33 11.27 5.58
CA GLU A 6 35.73 10.42 6.68
C GLU A 6 35.58 11.08 8.05
N GLY A 7 35.22 10.27 9.05
CA GLY A 7 35.26 10.64 10.46
C GLY A 7 36.69 10.58 10.96
N ARG A 8 37.33 11.74 11.16
CA ARG A 8 38.70 11.83 11.69
C ARG A 8 38.66 12.27 13.14
N ILE A 9 39.10 11.39 14.04
CA ILE A 9 39.17 11.60 15.48
C ILE A 9 40.65 11.75 15.82
N ILE A 10 41.00 12.89 16.43
CA ILE A 10 42.39 13.22 16.79
C ILE A 10 42.46 13.33 18.30
N VAL A 11 43.28 12.48 18.91
CA VAL A 11 43.51 12.44 20.35
C VAL A 11 44.93 12.93 20.62
N ASN A 12 45.05 14.04 21.34
CA ASN A 12 46.35 14.56 21.77
C ASN A 12 46.77 13.85 23.06
N LEU A 13 47.92 13.20 23.02
CA LEU A 13 48.55 12.47 24.11
C LEU A 13 49.67 13.32 24.72
N GLN A 14 49.88 13.20 26.02
CA GLN A 14 50.93 13.95 26.72
C GLN A 14 52.34 13.41 26.36
N GLU A 15 52.45 12.11 26.12
CA GLU A 15 53.69 11.41 25.78
C GLU A 15 53.53 10.57 24.51
N SER A 16 54.57 10.55 23.67
CA SER A 16 54.65 9.67 22.51
C SER A 16 55.06 8.27 22.96
N GLY A 17 54.16 7.29 22.88
CA GLY A 17 54.45 5.89 23.24
C GLY A 17 53.50 5.21 24.23
N SER A 18 52.35 5.80 24.58
CA SER A 18 51.30 5.06 25.30
C SER A 18 50.90 3.82 24.52
N GLY A 19 50.82 2.65 25.15
CA GLY A 19 50.32 1.43 24.49
C GLY A 19 48.85 1.63 24.10
N ILE A 20 48.54 1.60 22.81
CA ILE A 20 47.17 1.76 22.31
C ILE A 20 46.75 0.44 21.68
N ASP A 21 45.69 -0.16 22.21
CA ASP A 21 45.05 -1.34 21.62
C ASP A 21 43.77 -0.89 20.91
N ILE A 22 43.62 -1.24 19.64
CA ILE A 22 42.44 -0.94 18.85
C ILE A 22 41.80 -2.23 18.36
N ARG A 23 40.51 -2.38 18.64
CA ARG A 23 39.77 -3.57 18.24
C ARG A 23 38.34 -3.25 17.87
N GLN A 24 37.86 -3.94 16.84
CA GLN A 24 36.46 -3.89 16.46
C GLN A 24 35.68 -4.86 17.35
N GLN A 25 34.67 -4.35 18.05
CA GLN A 25 33.75 -5.15 18.87
C GLN A 25 32.32 -4.94 18.35
N GLY A 26 31.84 -5.89 17.54
CA GLY A 26 30.56 -5.78 16.86
C GLY A 26 30.56 -4.61 15.87
N LYS A 27 29.60 -3.69 16.02
CA LYS A 27 29.48 -2.47 15.20
C LYS A 27 30.36 -1.32 15.69
N ASN A 28 30.98 -1.45 16.87
CA ASN A 28 31.74 -0.39 17.51
C ASN A 28 33.24 -0.61 17.35
N LEU A 29 33.99 0.50 17.32
CA LEU A 29 35.45 0.50 17.35
C LEU A 29 35.90 0.92 18.75
N ILE A 30 36.63 0.04 19.43
CA ILE A 30 37.12 0.27 20.79
C ILE A 30 38.60 0.58 20.74
N VAL A 31 38.99 1.68 21.35
CA VAL A 31 40.37 2.11 21.54
C VAL A 31 40.67 2.12 23.04
N ASP A 32 41.58 1.25 23.48
CA ASP A 32 42.08 1.18 24.85
C ASP A 32 43.46 1.85 24.92
N PHE A 33 43.54 2.97 25.64
CA PHE A 33 44.79 3.65 25.97
C PHE A 33 45.34 3.08 27.29
N GLN A 34 46.42 2.32 27.22
CA GLN A 34 47.04 1.67 28.37
C GLN A 34 47.78 2.68 29.25
N ASN A 35 47.65 2.53 30.57
CA ASN A 35 48.28 3.37 31.59
C ASN A 35 48.07 4.89 31.37
N THR A 36 46.98 5.27 30.69
CA THR A 36 46.69 6.66 30.33
C THR A 36 45.42 7.10 31.06
N ALA A 37 45.51 8.22 31.79
CA ALA A 37 44.37 8.81 32.49
C ALA A 37 43.69 9.88 31.63
N VAL A 38 42.35 9.85 31.57
CA VAL A 38 41.53 10.88 30.93
C VAL A 38 41.13 11.96 31.95
N PRO A 39 41.29 13.25 31.63
CA PRO A 39 40.74 14.35 32.42
C PRO A 39 39.21 14.29 32.53
N GLN A 40 38.64 14.68 33.67
CA GLN A 40 37.18 14.59 33.91
C GLN A 40 36.33 15.34 32.87
N ASN A 41 36.84 16.42 32.26
CA ASN A 41 36.13 17.17 31.23
C ASN A 41 36.06 16.44 29.87
N LEU A 42 36.88 15.41 29.67
CA LEU A 42 36.91 14.57 28.47
C LEU A 42 36.24 13.21 28.70
N GLU A 43 35.88 12.87 29.94
CA GLU A 43 35.10 11.69 30.29
C GLU A 43 33.61 11.92 30.02
N ARG A 44 33.25 11.90 28.73
CA ARG A 44 31.87 12.16 28.27
C ARG A 44 31.59 11.47 26.95
N ARG A 45 30.30 11.27 26.68
CA ARG A 45 29.79 10.87 25.38
C ARG A 45 29.54 12.08 24.49
N LEU A 46 30.21 12.11 23.34
CA LEU A 46 30.05 13.12 22.30
C LEU A 46 29.14 12.58 21.20
N ASN A 47 28.09 13.32 20.87
CA ASN A 47 27.29 13.08 19.67
C ASN A 47 27.84 13.94 18.51
N VAL A 48 28.28 13.29 17.44
CA VAL A 48 28.97 13.93 16.30
C VAL A 48 28.19 13.78 14.98
N THR A 49 26.89 13.47 15.04
CA THR A 49 26.03 13.32 13.84
C THR A 49 26.00 14.57 12.95
N ASN A 50 26.13 15.76 13.54
CA ASN A 50 26.08 17.04 12.81
C ASN A 50 27.29 17.26 11.89
N PHE A 51 28.35 16.47 12.03
CA PHE A 51 29.56 16.59 11.21
C PHE A 51 29.46 15.87 9.86
N ALA A 52 28.33 15.21 9.56
CA ALA A 52 28.09 14.48 8.31
C ALA A 52 29.22 13.46 7.99
N THR A 53 29.67 12.77 9.03
CA THR A 53 30.66 11.68 8.98
C THR A 53 30.00 10.35 9.32
N PRO A 54 30.63 9.20 9.00
CA PRO A 54 30.09 7.90 9.39
C PRO A 54 30.04 7.67 10.90
N VAL A 55 30.75 8.45 11.73
CA VAL A 55 30.72 8.32 13.19
C VAL A 55 29.47 9.00 13.77
N LEU A 56 28.72 8.29 14.62
CA LEU A 56 27.55 8.79 15.34
C LEU A 56 27.93 9.31 16.72
N THR A 57 28.57 8.46 17.53
CA THR A 57 28.95 8.82 18.91
C THR A 57 30.37 8.40 19.25
N ILE A 58 31.01 9.16 20.15
CA ILE A 58 32.33 8.87 20.71
C ILE A 58 32.18 8.93 22.22
N ASP A 59 32.36 7.82 22.90
CA ASP A 59 32.22 7.71 24.35
C ASP A 59 33.56 7.40 24.98
N THR A 60 34.06 8.28 25.85
CA THR A 60 35.37 8.13 26.50
C THR A 60 35.19 8.05 27.99
N PHE A 61 35.70 7.00 28.62
CA PHE A 61 35.58 6.79 30.07
C PHE A 61 36.78 6.03 30.64
N LYS A 62 37.01 6.19 31.93
CA LYS A 62 38.10 5.53 32.64
C LYS A 62 37.75 4.06 32.90
N LYS A 63 38.69 3.17 32.63
CA LYS A 63 38.60 1.72 32.91
C LYS A 63 39.82 1.28 33.70
N GLY A 64 39.72 1.39 35.03
CA GLY A 64 40.84 1.08 35.94
C GLY A 64 42.01 2.06 35.76
N LYS A 65 43.19 1.56 35.39
CA LYS A 65 44.37 2.38 35.06
C LYS A 65 44.41 2.84 33.58
N ASN A 66 43.47 2.36 32.76
CA ASN A 66 43.42 2.64 31.33
C ASN A 66 42.26 3.60 31.01
N THR A 67 42.30 4.23 29.84
CA THR A 67 41.18 4.98 29.28
C THR A 67 40.61 4.21 28.09
N ARG A 68 39.30 4.06 28.03
CA ARG A 68 38.61 3.42 26.91
C ARG A 68 37.81 4.46 26.15
N MET A 69 38.00 4.48 24.84
CA MET A 69 37.19 5.25 23.89
C MET A 69 36.41 4.29 23.00
N VAL A 70 35.09 4.41 22.99
CA VAL A 70 34.17 3.63 22.15
C VAL A 70 33.64 4.54 21.06
N ILE A 71 33.89 4.19 19.82
CA ILE A 71 33.45 4.92 18.63
C ILE A 71 32.33 4.10 17.99
N GLU A 72 31.16 4.73 17.83
CA GLU A 72 29.96 4.12 17.26
C GLU A 72 29.70 4.69 15.85
N PRO A 73 30.08 3.97 14.79
CA PRO A 73 29.80 4.35 13.41
C PRO A 73 28.46 3.83 12.86
N LYS A 74 28.00 4.43 11.75
CA LYS A 74 26.79 4.09 11.00
C LYS A 74 27.14 3.42 9.68
N GLY A 75 26.47 2.30 9.38
CA GLY A 75 26.61 1.56 8.12
C GLY A 75 27.82 0.64 8.08
N ASP A 76 28.26 0.26 6.89
CA ASP A 76 29.51 -0.47 6.67
C ASP A 76 30.67 0.52 6.56
N TRP A 77 31.75 0.26 7.30
CA TRP A 77 32.88 1.17 7.44
C TRP A 77 34.19 0.41 7.52
N GLU A 78 35.26 1.07 7.10
CA GLU A 78 36.64 0.67 7.36
C GLU A 78 37.30 1.72 8.26
N HIS A 79 38.35 1.32 8.99
CA HIS A 79 39.11 2.26 9.83
C HIS A 79 40.61 2.15 9.57
N SER A 80 41.29 3.29 9.72
CA SER A 80 42.75 3.35 9.75
C SER A 80 43.18 4.16 10.98
N ALA A 81 44.08 3.60 11.78
CA ALA A 81 44.59 4.25 12.98
C ALA A 81 46.12 4.32 12.92
N TYR A 82 46.66 5.49 13.25
CA TYR A 82 48.10 5.71 13.31
C TYR A 82 48.42 6.76 14.38
N GLN A 83 49.60 6.64 14.98
CA GLN A 83 50.12 7.61 15.92
C GLN A 83 51.27 8.37 15.26
N THR A 84 51.23 9.70 15.34
CA THR A 84 52.31 10.58 14.90
C THR A 84 52.67 11.49 16.06
N ASP A 85 53.89 11.40 16.56
CA ASP A 85 54.37 12.10 17.75
C ASP A 85 53.41 11.94 18.96
N ARG A 86 52.74 13.03 19.34
CA ARG A 86 51.78 13.15 20.43
C ARG A 86 50.32 13.07 19.96
N GLN A 87 50.05 12.72 18.71
CA GLN A 87 48.70 12.64 18.19
C GLN A 87 48.37 11.20 17.78
N PHE A 88 47.31 10.65 18.35
CA PHE A 88 46.70 9.43 17.88
C PHE A 88 45.49 9.77 17.00
N ILE A 89 45.51 9.28 15.77
CA ILE A 89 44.52 9.62 14.76
C ILE A 89 43.79 8.34 14.36
N VAL A 90 42.46 8.35 14.50
CA VAL A 90 41.56 7.31 13.99
C VAL A 90 40.70 7.90 12.89
N GLU A 91 40.80 7.31 11.71
CA GLU A 91 39.99 7.65 10.54
C GLU A 91 38.99 6.53 10.28
N VAL A 92 37.70 6.88 10.19
CA VAL A 92 36.59 5.97 9.87
C VAL A 92 36.01 6.39 8.53
N LYS A 93 36.07 5.50 7.54
CA LYS A 93 35.60 5.74 6.17
C LYS A 93 34.37 4.87 5.88
N PRO A 94 33.31 5.42 5.25
CA PRO A 94 32.17 4.61 4.82
C PRO A 94 32.55 3.76 3.61
N ILE A 95 32.13 2.49 3.59
CA ILE A 95 32.25 1.63 2.42
C ILE A 95 31.09 1.95 1.47
N VAL A 96 31.39 2.59 0.34
CA VAL A 96 30.39 2.86 -0.70
C VAL A 96 30.37 1.66 -1.66
N PHE A 97 29.27 0.90 -1.64
CA PHE A 97 29.03 -0.14 -2.64
C PHE A 97 28.72 0.52 -3.99
N ASP A 98 29.67 0.45 -4.91
CA ASP A 98 29.49 0.86 -6.30
C ASP A 98 29.13 -0.38 -7.14
N PRO A 99 27.87 -0.53 -7.59
CA PRO A 99 27.41 -1.72 -8.31
C PRO A 99 28.06 -1.91 -9.69
N ASN A 100 28.80 -0.92 -10.21
CA ASN A 100 29.50 -0.99 -11.50
C ASN A 100 31.04 -0.97 -11.39
N LYS A 101 31.59 -0.91 -10.18
CA LYS A 101 33.01 -1.22 -9.95
C LYS A 101 33.15 -2.72 -9.68
N ILE A 102 33.43 -3.46 -10.73
CA ILE A 102 33.96 -4.83 -10.62
C ILE A 102 35.28 -4.72 -9.86
N VAL A 103 35.23 -5.03 -8.57
CA VAL A 103 36.36 -4.98 -7.66
C VAL A 103 37.36 -6.08 -8.08
N GLN A 104 38.40 -5.71 -8.83
CA GLN A 104 39.68 -6.46 -8.90
C GLN A 104 40.50 -6.26 -7.61
N GLY A 105 39.84 -6.47 -6.47
CA GLY A 105 40.44 -6.44 -5.15
C GLY A 105 39.85 -7.57 -4.33
N SER A 106 40.44 -8.75 -4.49
CA SER A 106 40.40 -9.89 -3.55
C SER A 106 39.18 -9.96 -2.61
N LYS A 107 38.06 -10.51 -3.11
CA LYS A 107 37.09 -11.22 -2.28
C LYS A 107 37.71 -12.53 -1.79
N THR A 108 38.55 -12.42 -0.79
CA THR A 108 38.95 -13.51 0.09
C THR A 108 39.48 -12.83 1.33
N GLY A 109 38.65 -12.75 2.38
CA GLY A 109 39.14 -12.40 3.71
C GLY A 109 40.09 -13.49 4.15
N PHE A 110 41.36 -13.35 3.78
CA PHE A 110 42.41 -14.25 4.18
C PHE A 110 42.67 -14.03 5.67
N SER A 111 42.39 -15.05 6.47
CA SER A 111 42.37 -15.00 7.94
C SER A 111 43.43 -15.91 8.57
N GLY A 112 44.25 -16.56 7.73
CA GLY A 112 45.29 -17.45 8.18
C GLY A 112 46.39 -16.75 8.98
N GLU A 113 47.02 -17.51 9.88
CA GLU A 113 48.25 -17.08 10.55
C GLU A 113 49.28 -16.59 9.54
N LYS A 114 49.94 -15.49 9.88
CA LYS A 114 50.90 -14.82 8.99
C LYS A 114 52.18 -15.64 8.93
N LEU A 115 52.64 -15.90 7.73
CA LEU A 115 53.93 -16.51 7.45
C LEU A 115 54.82 -15.54 6.66
N SER A 116 56.12 -15.69 6.86
CA SER A 116 57.15 -15.08 6.03
C SER A 116 58.01 -16.19 5.47
N LEU A 117 58.09 -16.31 4.14
CA LEU A 117 58.83 -17.35 3.42
C LEU A 117 59.68 -16.69 2.35
N ASP A 118 60.95 -17.05 2.24
CA ASP A 118 61.82 -16.64 1.13
C ASP A 118 62.45 -17.89 0.54
N PHE A 119 61.97 -18.30 -0.64
CA PHE A 119 62.44 -19.49 -1.32
C PHE A 119 62.84 -19.15 -2.75
N ASN A 120 64.04 -19.61 -3.14
CA ASN A 120 64.53 -19.53 -4.50
C ASN A 120 64.56 -20.93 -5.11
N GLY A 121 63.65 -21.20 -6.06
CA GLY A 121 63.60 -22.48 -6.77
C GLY A 121 63.17 -23.68 -5.94
N ILE A 122 62.29 -23.50 -4.95
CA ILE A 122 61.75 -24.63 -4.17
C ILE A 122 60.76 -25.45 -5.00
N ASP A 123 60.75 -26.77 -4.81
CA ASP A 123 59.75 -27.64 -5.40
C ASP A 123 58.36 -27.35 -4.81
N VAL A 124 57.35 -27.24 -5.68
CA VAL A 124 55.99 -26.85 -5.28
C VAL A 124 55.37 -27.88 -4.32
N LYS A 125 55.70 -29.18 -4.42
CA LYS A 125 55.19 -30.21 -3.50
C LYS A 125 55.72 -29.99 -2.09
N SER A 126 56.99 -29.64 -1.99
CA SER A 126 57.66 -29.36 -0.71
C SER A 126 57.07 -28.12 -0.05
N LEU A 127 56.81 -27.07 -0.84
CA LEU A 127 56.19 -25.84 -0.35
C LEU A 127 54.76 -26.07 0.18
N LEU A 128 53.94 -26.86 -0.52
CA LEU A 128 52.57 -27.18 -0.08
C LEU A 128 52.55 -28.01 1.21
N ARG A 129 53.54 -28.90 1.42
CA ARG A 129 53.70 -29.65 2.67
C ARG A 129 54.07 -28.73 3.83
N ILE A 130 55.00 -27.80 3.64
CA ILE A 130 55.38 -26.82 4.66
C ILE A 130 54.17 -25.98 5.11
N ILE A 131 53.31 -25.58 4.17
CA ILE A 131 52.06 -24.87 4.48
C ILE A 131 51.09 -25.80 5.24
N GLY A 132 51.01 -27.08 4.87
CA GLY A 132 50.26 -28.10 5.61
C GLY A 132 50.69 -28.24 7.07
N ASP A 133 52.00 -28.42 7.27
CA ASP A 133 52.63 -28.59 8.58
C ASP A 133 52.42 -27.34 9.45
N PHE A 134 52.50 -26.15 8.86
CA PHE A 134 52.22 -24.88 9.54
C PHE A 134 50.74 -24.74 9.95
N THR A 135 49.82 -25.26 9.14
CA THR A 135 48.37 -25.17 9.40
C THR A 135 47.81 -26.32 10.25
N GLY A 136 48.65 -27.30 10.61
CA GLY A 136 48.24 -28.50 11.34
C GLY A 136 47.28 -29.41 10.58
N LYS A 137 47.19 -29.26 9.24
CA LYS A 137 46.31 -30.06 8.39
C LYS A 137 47.10 -31.14 7.65
N ASN A 138 46.48 -32.30 7.47
CA ASN A 138 47.08 -33.36 6.66
C ASN A 138 47.07 -32.94 5.19
N VAL A 139 48.23 -32.94 4.54
CA VAL A 139 48.35 -32.52 3.14
C VAL A 139 48.68 -33.71 2.25
N VAL A 140 47.82 -33.91 1.24
CA VAL A 140 48.01 -34.90 0.18
C VAL A 140 48.26 -34.16 -1.13
N VAL A 141 49.43 -34.37 -1.72
CA VAL A 141 49.86 -33.72 -2.97
C VAL A 141 49.89 -34.78 -4.07
N SER A 142 49.19 -34.54 -5.19
CA SER A 142 49.21 -35.45 -6.34
C SER A 142 50.59 -35.49 -7.00
N ASP A 143 50.96 -36.65 -7.55
CA ASP A 143 52.25 -36.85 -8.21
C ASP A 143 52.40 -36.04 -9.50
N SER A 144 51.27 -35.65 -10.09
CA SER A 144 51.14 -34.85 -11.31
C SER A 144 51.61 -33.39 -11.16
N ILE A 145 51.82 -32.91 -9.92
CA ILE A 145 52.30 -31.54 -9.67
C ILE A 145 53.79 -31.46 -10.00
N GLN A 146 54.18 -30.63 -10.98
CA GLN A 146 55.59 -30.47 -11.38
C GLN A 146 55.99 -28.99 -11.44
N GLY A 147 57.27 -28.75 -11.18
CA GLY A 147 57.93 -27.45 -11.36
C GLY A 147 58.32 -26.78 -10.05
N THR A 148 59.27 -25.85 -10.16
CA THR A 148 59.76 -25.05 -9.05
C THR A 148 59.08 -23.69 -9.03
N ILE A 149 59.05 -23.07 -7.85
CA ILE A 149 58.53 -21.73 -7.65
C ILE A 149 59.57 -20.92 -6.87
N THR A 150 59.80 -19.69 -7.30
CA THR A 150 60.58 -18.71 -6.54
C THR A 150 59.57 -17.73 -5.95
N LEU A 151 59.56 -17.62 -4.62
CA LEU A 151 58.54 -16.87 -3.91
C LEU A 151 59.15 -16.20 -2.68
N ARG A 152 58.91 -14.90 -2.54
CA ARG A 152 59.24 -14.12 -1.36
C ARG A 152 57.97 -13.52 -0.81
N LEU A 153 57.53 -14.02 0.34
CA LEU A 153 56.39 -13.53 1.10
C LEU A 153 56.87 -12.98 2.43
N LYS A 154 56.37 -11.80 2.81
CA LYS A 154 56.64 -11.18 4.11
C LYS A 154 55.32 -10.82 4.76
N ASP A 155 55.08 -11.35 5.96
CA ASP A 155 53.89 -11.11 6.79
C ASP A 155 52.56 -11.36 6.05
N VAL A 156 52.52 -12.43 5.24
CA VAL A 156 51.35 -12.79 4.42
C VAL A 156 50.58 -13.92 5.10
N PRO A 157 49.25 -13.84 5.27
CA PRO A 157 48.40 -14.95 5.72
C PRO A 157 48.64 -16.23 4.90
N TRP A 158 48.70 -17.39 5.54
CA TRP A 158 49.03 -18.65 4.85
C TRP A 158 48.03 -19.05 3.76
N ASP A 159 46.76 -18.70 3.92
CA ASP A 159 45.69 -18.94 2.95
C ASP A 159 45.82 -18.04 1.73
N GLN A 160 46.30 -16.81 1.92
CA GLN A 160 46.69 -15.91 0.84
C GLN A 160 47.92 -16.44 0.10
N ALA A 161 48.93 -16.90 0.86
CA ALA A 161 50.14 -17.51 0.30
C ALA A 161 49.79 -18.74 -0.56
N LEU A 162 48.91 -19.60 -0.04
CA LEU A 162 48.44 -20.80 -0.72
C LEU A 162 47.68 -20.48 -2.01
N ASP A 163 46.78 -19.50 -1.98
CA ASP A 163 46.03 -19.06 -3.17
C ASP A 163 46.96 -18.48 -4.26
N ILE A 164 47.99 -17.72 -3.87
CA ILE A 164 49.01 -17.21 -4.81
C ILE A 164 49.75 -18.37 -5.49
N ILE A 165 50.20 -19.35 -4.70
CA ILE A 165 50.92 -20.53 -5.20
C ILE A 165 50.02 -21.35 -6.13
N MET A 166 48.76 -21.58 -5.72
CA MET A 166 47.78 -22.31 -6.51
C MET A 166 47.48 -21.62 -7.84
N LYS A 167 47.29 -20.29 -7.85
CA LYS A 167 47.04 -19.52 -9.06
C LYS A 167 48.23 -19.50 -10.02
N GLN A 168 49.45 -19.34 -9.50
CA GLN A 168 50.66 -19.29 -10.32
C GLN A 168 50.95 -20.63 -11.02
N LYS A 169 50.60 -21.75 -10.38
CA LYS A 169 50.85 -23.10 -10.89
C LYS A 169 49.60 -23.84 -11.39
N GLY A 170 48.44 -23.17 -11.45
CA GLY A 170 47.19 -23.75 -11.96
C GLY A 170 46.65 -24.92 -11.13
N LEU A 171 46.90 -24.91 -9.81
CA LEU A 171 46.48 -25.97 -8.90
C LEU A 171 45.08 -25.70 -8.31
N GLY A 172 44.37 -26.77 -8.02
CA GLY A 172 43.13 -26.79 -7.26
C GLY A 172 43.34 -27.42 -5.88
N MET A 173 42.43 -27.11 -4.96
CA MET A 173 42.38 -27.70 -3.62
C MET A 173 40.99 -28.29 -3.38
N ASP A 174 40.94 -29.54 -2.90
CA ASP A 174 39.76 -30.14 -2.30
C ASP A 174 39.98 -30.26 -0.78
N ASN A 175 39.02 -29.75 -0.02
CA ASN A 175 39.04 -29.77 1.43
C ASN A 175 38.14 -30.90 1.94
N LEU A 176 38.76 -32.01 2.37
CA LEU A 176 38.08 -33.16 2.97
C LEU A 176 38.18 -33.06 4.51
N GLY A 177 37.69 -31.94 5.06
CA GLY A 177 37.69 -31.66 6.50
C GLY A 177 39.09 -31.42 7.08
N ASN A 178 39.73 -32.49 7.55
CA ASN A 178 41.07 -32.46 8.16
C ASN A 178 42.22 -32.70 7.15
N THR A 179 41.88 -33.10 5.92
CA THR A 179 42.84 -33.40 4.86
C THR A 179 42.65 -32.43 3.70
N LEU A 180 43.73 -31.76 3.29
CA LEU A 180 43.78 -30.93 2.10
C LEU A 180 44.40 -31.73 0.95
N VAL A 181 43.68 -31.87 -0.14
CA VAL A 181 44.15 -32.54 -1.36
C VAL A 181 44.48 -31.48 -2.40
N PHE A 182 45.73 -31.47 -2.86
CA PHE A 182 46.21 -30.59 -3.92
C PHE A 182 46.49 -31.39 -5.18
N ALA A 183 45.89 -30.96 -6.29
CA ALA A 183 46.16 -31.51 -7.63
C ALA A 183 45.96 -30.41 -8.68
N PRO A 184 46.39 -30.61 -9.94
CA PRO A 184 46.07 -29.69 -11.03
C PRO A 184 44.57 -29.44 -11.12
N LYS A 185 44.18 -28.21 -11.47
CA LYS A 185 42.76 -27.80 -11.51
C LYS A 185 41.90 -28.70 -12.41
N GLU A 186 42.49 -29.22 -13.48
CA GLU A 186 41.83 -30.15 -14.41
C GLU A 186 41.56 -31.52 -13.77
N GLU A 187 42.49 -32.05 -12.97
CA GLU A 187 42.35 -33.34 -12.27
C GLU A 187 41.26 -33.26 -11.19
N ILE A 188 41.24 -32.15 -10.42
CA ILE A 188 40.18 -31.89 -9.43
C ILE A 188 38.82 -31.74 -10.12
N ALA A 189 38.74 -31.01 -11.23
CA ALA A 189 37.50 -30.85 -11.98
C ALA A 189 37.01 -32.19 -12.55
N ALA A 190 37.91 -33.02 -13.08
CA ALA A 190 37.59 -34.35 -13.57
C ALA A 190 37.11 -35.27 -12.45
N ARG A 191 37.79 -35.29 -11.29
CA ARG A 191 37.38 -36.09 -10.12
C ARG A 191 36.00 -35.66 -9.62
N ARG A 192 35.76 -34.36 -9.42
CA ARG A 192 34.42 -33.87 -9.01
C ARG A 192 33.34 -34.23 -10.01
N LYS A 193 33.64 -34.17 -11.31
CA LYS A 193 32.70 -34.58 -12.35
C LYS A 193 32.41 -36.08 -12.25
N GLN A 194 33.43 -36.89 -12.05
CA GLN A 194 33.31 -38.33 -11.87
C GLN A 194 32.53 -38.66 -10.58
N ASP A 195 32.80 -38.01 -9.46
CA ASP A 195 32.08 -38.20 -8.20
C ASP A 195 30.60 -37.81 -8.36
N GLN A 196 30.32 -36.71 -9.06
CA GLN A 196 28.94 -36.29 -9.37
C GLN A 196 28.25 -37.26 -10.33
N GLU A 197 28.95 -37.78 -11.34
CA GLU A 197 28.45 -38.81 -12.24
C GLU A 197 28.19 -40.12 -11.48
N GLN A 198 29.04 -40.49 -10.53
CA GLN A 198 28.84 -41.63 -9.64
C GLN A 198 27.64 -41.44 -8.73
N GLU A 199 27.47 -40.28 -8.09
CA GLU A 199 26.27 -39.97 -7.30
C GLU A 199 25.00 -40.05 -8.15
N ASN A 200 25.03 -39.50 -9.37
CA ASN A 200 23.91 -39.59 -10.30
C ASN A 200 23.62 -41.04 -10.71
N GLN A 201 24.65 -41.87 -10.94
CA GLN A 201 24.50 -43.29 -11.24
C GLN A 201 23.95 -44.08 -10.04
N ILE A 202 24.38 -43.72 -8.82
CA ILE A 202 23.86 -44.28 -7.58
C ILE A 202 22.37 -43.94 -7.44
N ASP A 203 21.98 -42.69 -7.70
CA ASP A 203 20.57 -42.29 -7.67
C ASP A 203 19.74 -42.96 -8.79
N GLU A 204 20.33 -43.19 -9.96
CA GLU A 204 19.69 -43.91 -11.06
C GLU A 204 19.52 -45.41 -10.78
N THR A 205 20.37 -46.01 -9.94
CA THR A 205 20.31 -47.44 -9.58
C THR A 205 19.48 -47.73 -8.33
N LYS A 206 19.13 -46.71 -7.53
CA LYS A 206 18.24 -46.86 -6.38
C LYS A 206 16.85 -47.39 -6.79
N PRO A 207 16.21 -48.23 -5.95
CA PRO A 207 14.86 -48.71 -6.22
C PRO A 207 13.84 -47.56 -6.12
N LEU A 208 12.88 -47.56 -7.05
CA LEU A 208 11.76 -46.62 -7.02
C LEU A 208 10.67 -47.14 -6.09
N VAL A 209 10.19 -46.29 -5.19
CA VAL A 209 9.09 -46.57 -4.28
C VAL A 209 7.89 -45.74 -4.70
N THR A 210 6.69 -46.33 -4.64
CA THR A 210 5.44 -45.62 -4.89
C THR A 210 4.75 -45.35 -3.55
N GLN A 211 4.39 -44.09 -3.30
CA GLN A 211 3.64 -43.68 -2.13
C GLN A 211 2.43 -42.82 -2.53
N SER A 212 1.32 -43.01 -1.85
CA SER A 212 0.12 -42.18 -2.00
C SER A 212 0.07 -41.10 -0.92
N PHE A 213 -0.30 -39.90 -1.33
CA PHE A 213 -0.50 -38.74 -0.47
C PHE A 213 -1.92 -38.23 -0.66
N GLN A 214 -2.74 -38.34 0.39
CA GLN A 214 -4.07 -37.74 0.42
C GLN A 214 -3.95 -36.30 0.88
N ILE A 215 -4.41 -35.37 0.04
CA ILE A 215 -4.29 -33.92 0.28
C ILE A 215 -5.62 -33.41 0.84
N LYS A 216 -5.58 -32.63 1.92
CA LYS A 216 -6.78 -32.28 2.71
C LYS A 216 -7.35 -30.91 2.35
N TYR A 217 -6.51 -29.90 2.21
CA TYR A 217 -6.93 -28.49 2.09
C TYR A 217 -6.64 -27.91 0.71
N GLN A 218 -5.50 -28.29 0.12
CA GLN A 218 -5.10 -27.84 -1.21
C GLN A 218 -5.55 -28.79 -2.31
N LYS A 219 -5.56 -28.32 -3.56
CA LYS A 219 -5.83 -29.18 -4.71
C LYS A 219 -4.58 -29.97 -5.08
N ALA A 220 -4.71 -31.28 -5.22
CA ALA A 220 -3.63 -32.17 -5.63
C ALA A 220 -3.03 -31.81 -7.00
N ALA A 221 -3.86 -31.28 -7.91
CA ALA A 221 -3.41 -30.81 -9.21
C ALA A 221 -2.40 -29.65 -9.11
N ASP A 222 -2.63 -28.70 -8.21
CA ASP A 222 -1.77 -27.53 -8.01
C ASP A 222 -0.46 -27.92 -7.31
N ILE A 223 -0.48 -28.95 -6.47
CA ILE A 223 0.72 -29.50 -5.84
C ILE A 223 1.56 -30.30 -6.86
N LYS A 224 0.91 -31.04 -7.77
CA LYS A 224 1.62 -31.76 -8.85
C LYS A 224 2.43 -30.80 -9.72
N THR A 225 1.87 -29.65 -10.08
CA THR A 225 2.58 -28.66 -10.90
C THR A 225 3.79 -28.07 -10.17
N LEU A 226 3.70 -27.87 -8.85
CA LEU A 226 4.82 -27.44 -8.00
C LEU A 226 5.94 -28.49 -7.93
N ILE A 227 5.59 -29.77 -7.74
CA ILE A 227 6.57 -30.86 -7.57
C ILE A 227 7.24 -31.26 -8.90
N SER A 228 6.50 -31.10 -10.00
CA SER A 228 6.96 -31.46 -11.35
C SER A 228 7.56 -30.28 -12.13
N ASP A 229 7.81 -29.13 -11.47
CA ASP A 229 8.33 -27.94 -12.16
C ASP A 229 9.73 -28.23 -12.75
N PRO A 230 9.92 -28.11 -14.08
CA PRO A 230 11.21 -28.37 -14.72
C PRO A 230 12.33 -27.40 -14.29
N LYS A 231 11.99 -26.24 -13.70
CA LYS A 231 12.99 -25.27 -13.21
C LYS A 231 13.58 -25.67 -11.87
N GLN A 232 12.81 -26.35 -11.03
CA GLN A 232 13.22 -26.82 -9.70
C GLN A 232 12.59 -28.19 -9.45
N PRO A 233 13.06 -29.25 -10.13
CA PRO A 233 12.49 -30.56 -10.00
C PRO A 233 12.71 -31.07 -8.58
N LEU A 234 11.62 -31.24 -7.83
CA LEU A 234 11.63 -31.95 -6.55
C LEU A 234 11.67 -33.46 -6.75
N LEU A 235 11.24 -33.91 -7.94
CA LEU A 235 11.33 -35.30 -8.39
C LEU A 235 12.73 -35.62 -8.93
N SER A 236 13.17 -36.87 -8.77
CA SER A 236 14.34 -37.36 -9.50
C SER A 236 14.07 -37.42 -11.01
N LYS A 237 15.12 -37.62 -11.81
CA LYS A 237 14.99 -37.79 -13.28
C LYS A 237 14.00 -38.90 -13.68
N ARG A 238 13.83 -39.92 -12.83
CA ARG A 238 12.94 -41.08 -13.06
C ARG A 238 11.62 -40.97 -12.30
N GLY A 239 11.45 -39.91 -11.53
CA GLY A 239 10.29 -39.68 -10.69
C GLY A 239 9.07 -39.31 -11.51
N THR A 240 7.90 -39.84 -11.14
CA THR A 240 6.62 -39.47 -11.75
C THR A 240 5.58 -39.20 -10.68
N ALA A 241 4.71 -38.22 -10.94
CA ALA A 241 3.58 -37.88 -10.08
C ALA A 241 2.27 -37.90 -10.89
N VAL A 242 1.30 -38.66 -10.39
CA VAL A 242 -0.05 -38.76 -10.97
C VAL A 242 -1.05 -38.35 -9.91
N VAL A 243 -2.09 -37.63 -10.31
CA VAL A 243 -3.15 -37.17 -9.41
C VAL A 243 -4.44 -37.84 -9.83
N ASP A 244 -5.19 -38.33 -8.86
CA ASP A 244 -6.60 -38.66 -9.01
C ASP A 244 -7.45 -37.49 -8.49
N PRO A 245 -8.12 -36.73 -9.39
CA PRO A 245 -8.94 -35.58 -8.99
C PRO A 245 -10.17 -35.97 -8.15
N SER A 246 -10.68 -37.20 -8.28
CA SER A 246 -11.92 -37.62 -7.61
C SER A 246 -11.71 -37.85 -6.11
N THR A 247 -10.53 -38.35 -5.73
CA THR A 247 -10.15 -38.64 -4.34
C THR A 247 -9.17 -37.61 -3.76
N ASN A 248 -8.82 -36.57 -4.52
CA ASN A 248 -7.76 -35.59 -4.20
C ASN A 248 -6.46 -36.26 -3.69
N THR A 249 -6.11 -37.40 -4.29
CA THR A 249 -4.95 -38.21 -3.91
C THR A 249 -3.88 -38.09 -4.98
N MET A 250 -2.64 -37.89 -4.55
CA MET A 250 -1.46 -37.84 -5.41
C MET A 250 -0.62 -39.11 -5.20
N PHE A 251 -0.36 -39.83 -6.27
CA PHE A 251 0.54 -40.98 -6.31
C PHE A 251 1.90 -40.50 -6.84
N VAL A 252 2.93 -40.61 -6.01
CA VAL A 252 4.30 -40.26 -6.36
C VAL A 252 5.13 -41.53 -6.41
N LYS A 253 5.85 -41.73 -7.51
CA LYS A 253 6.81 -42.82 -7.68
C LYS A 253 8.20 -42.20 -7.81
N ASP A 254 9.05 -42.39 -6.81
CA ASP A 254 10.41 -41.82 -6.80
C ASP A 254 11.37 -42.58 -5.85
N ILE A 255 12.62 -42.12 -5.76
CA ILE A 255 13.60 -42.58 -4.77
C ILE A 255 13.26 -42.06 -3.36
N ASP A 256 13.68 -42.80 -2.34
CA ASP A 256 13.38 -42.54 -0.92
C ASP A 256 13.80 -41.13 -0.45
N THR A 257 14.95 -40.64 -0.95
CA THR A 257 15.46 -39.29 -0.62
C THR A 257 14.57 -38.16 -1.13
N SER A 258 13.99 -38.31 -2.33
CA SER A 258 13.03 -37.35 -2.88
C SER A 258 11.68 -37.46 -2.16
N MET A 259 11.28 -38.69 -1.80
CA MET A 259 10.03 -38.94 -1.08
C MET A 259 9.97 -38.22 0.27
N THR A 260 11.06 -38.29 1.04
CA THR A 260 11.19 -37.60 2.33
C THR A 260 11.05 -36.08 2.16
N LYS A 261 11.72 -35.50 1.15
CA LYS A 261 11.63 -34.06 0.84
C LYS A 261 10.21 -33.65 0.45
N ILE A 262 9.53 -34.45 -0.37
CA ILE A 262 8.15 -34.19 -0.79
C ILE A 262 7.21 -34.22 0.41
N GLN A 263 7.38 -35.20 1.32
CA GLN A 263 6.57 -35.29 2.53
C GLN A 263 6.77 -34.08 3.45
N GLU A 264 8.01 -33.63 3.65
CA GLU A 264 8.30 -32.43 4.45
C GLU A 264 7.65 -31.16 3.87
N ILE A 265 7.71 -31.00 2.55
CA ILE A 265 7.10 -29.85 1.85
C ILE A 265 5.58 -29.93 1.93
N LEU A 266 5.00 -31.11 1.70
CA LEU A 266 3.55 -31.31 1.74
C LEU A 266 2.98 -30.97 3.10
N ASN A 267 3.63 -31.38 4.19
CA ASN A 267 3.22 -31.06 5.56
C ASN A 267 3.21 -29.55 5.87
N LYS A 268 4.03 -28.76 5.15
CA LYS A 268 4.08 -27.29 5.31
C LYS A 268 3.06 -26.56 4.44
N ILE A 269 2.69 -27.13 3.29
CA ILE A 269 1.79 -26.50 2.31
C ILE A 269 0.33 -26.86 2.56
N ASP A 270 0.04 -28.10 2.97
CA ASP A 270 -1.33 -28.59 3.19
C ASP A 270 -1.88 -28.15 4.56
N ILE A 271 -1.98 -26.83 4.74
CA ILE A 271 -2.60 -26.18 5.91
C ILE A 271 -3.94 -25.55 5.50
N PRO A 272 -4.92 -25.45 6.42
CA PRO A 272 -6.20 -24.83 6.14
C PRO A 272 -6.01 -23.36 5.75
N SER A 273 -6.72 -22.92 4.70
CA SER A 273 -6.70 -21.52 4.29
C SER A 273 -7.50 -20.68 5.28
N ARG A 274 -6.90 -19.59 5.75
CA ARG A 274 -7.61 -18.61 6.58
C ARG A 274 -8.69 -17.93 5.74
N GLN A 275 -9.85 -17.69 6.36
CA GLN A 275 -10.97 -16.99 5.73
C GLN A 275 -11.04 -15.55 6.24
N VAL A 276 -11.57 -14.66 5.40
CA VAL A 276 -11.79 -13.25 5.72
C VAL A 276 -13.26 -12.93 5.46
N LEU A 277 -13.91 -12.33 6.46
CA LEU A 277 -15.19 -11.65 6.31
C LEU A 277 -14.90 -10.21 5.89
N ILE A 278 -15.47 -9.79 4.78
CA ILE A 278 -15.37 -8.43 4.27
C ILE A 278 -16.74 -7.77 4.41
N GLU A 279 -16.79 -6.67 5.16
CA GLU A 279 -17.97 -5.82 5.28
C GLU A 279 -17.69 -4.47 4.60
N SER A 280 -18.44 -4.17 3.55
CA SER A 280 -18.44 -2.84 2.93
C SER A 280 -19.60 -2.04 3.48
N ARG A 281 -19.42 -0.73 3.70
CA ARG A 281 -20.50 0.19 4.06
C ARG A 281 -20.48 1.38 3.13
N ILE A 282 -21.61 1.64 2.51
CA ILE A 282 -21.82 2.78 1.62
C ILE A 282 -22.80 3.70 2.32
N VAL A 283 -22.38 4.94 2.59
CA VAL A 283 -23.19 5.93 3.28
C VAL A 283 -23.44 7.08 2.32
N GLN A 284 -24.72 7.31 2.01
CA GLN A 284 -25.16 8.46 1.23
C GLN A 284 -26.00 9.38 2.12
N ALA A 285 -25.70 10.67 2.09
CA ALA A 285 -26.48 11.70 2.75
C ALA A 285 -26.86 12.80 1.75
N ASN A 286 -28.16 13.09 1.66
CA ASN A 286 -28.69 14.19 0.86
C ASN A 286 -29.38 15.17 1.82
N ASP A 287 -28.96 16.43 1.79
CA ASP A 287 -29.56 17.54 2.53
C ASP A 287 -29.96 18.62 1.52
N THR A 288 -31.22 19.00 1.46
CA THR A 288 -31.73 20.00 0.53
C THR A 288 -32.63 20.97 1.25
N PHE A 289 -32.21 22.24 1.25
CA PHE A 289 -32.93 23.37 1.80
C PHE A 289 -33.38 24.30 0.68
N GLY A 290 -34.64 24.75 0.73
CA GLY A 290 -35.21 25.71 -0.19
C GLY A 290 -35.99 26.78 0.55
N LYS A 291 -35.76 28.05 0.22
CA LYS A 291 -36.48 29.19 0.77
C LYS A 291 -36.90 30.12 -0.34
N SER A 292 -38.18 30.46 -0.40
CA SER A 292 -38.74 31.39 -1.35
C SER A 292 -39.67 32.40 -0.68
N LEU A 293 -39.61 33.64 -1.16
CA LEU A 293 -40.49 34.72 -0.76
C LEU A 293 -40.83 35.52 -2.01
N GLY A 294 -42.10 35.85 -2.19
CA GLY A 294 -42.57 36.63 -3.32
C GLY A 294 -43.86 37.37 -3.00
N ALA A 295 -44.15 38.38 -3.81
CA ALA A 295 -45.28 39.26 -3.63
C ALA A 295 -46.01 39.51 -4.95
N ARG A 296 -47.32 39.69 -4.85
CA ARG A 296 -48.18 40.07 -5.96
C ARG A 296 -49.00 41.26 -5.53
N PHE A 297 -49.13 42.27 -6.39
CA PHE A 297 -50.07 43.35 -6.15
C PHE A 297 -50.59 43.94 -7.45
N GLY A 298 -51.78 44.53 -7.39
CA GLY A 298 -52.43 45.15 -8.53
C GLY A 298 -53.41 46.22 -8.09
N VAL A 299 -53.52 47.26 -8.91
CA VAL A 299 -54.50 48.33 -8.76
C VAL A 299 -55.49 48.24 -9.92
N VAL A 300 -56.76 47.99 -9.60
CA VAL A 300 -57.83 47.87 -10.61
C VAL A 300 -58.88 48.96 -10.40
N LYS A 301 -59.45 49.49 -11.49
CA LYS A 301 -60.55 50.46 -11.41
C LYS A 301 -61.88 49.73 -11.18
N ASN A 302 -62.70 50.22 -10.26
CA ASN A 302 -64.00 49.69 -9.85
C ASN A 302 -64.94 49.44 -11.05
N ASN A 303 -64.90 50.29 -12.08
CA ASN A 303 -65.71 50.12 -13.29
C ASN A 303 -65.38 48.82 -14.06
N ALA A 304 -64.14 48.34 -13.98
CA ALA A 304 -63.73 47.06 -14.59
C ALA A 304 -64.24 45.86 -13.79
N LEU A 305 -64.45 46.02 -12.48
CA LEU A 305 -64.99 44.98 -11.61
C LEU A 305 -66.53 44.92 -11.62
N THR A 306 -67.20 46.07 -11.74
CA THR A 306 -68.66 46.11 -12.00
C THR A 306 -69.00 45.48 -13.35
N ALA A 307 -68.15 45.66 -14.38
CA ALA A 307 -68.27 44.95 -15.65
C ALA A 307 -68.08 43.42 -15.51
N LYS A 308 -67.27 42.96 -14.54
CA LYS A 308 -67.15 41.54 -14.14
C LYS A 308 -68.25 41.09 -13.16
N GLY A 309 -69.18 41.97 -12.78
CA GLY A 309 -70.37 41.66 -11.99
C GLY A 309 -70.25 41.83 -10.47
N LEU A 310 -69.29 42.62 -9.99
CA LEU A 310 -69.06 42.89 -8.55
C LEU A 310 -69.59 44.28 -8.16
N ASN A 311 -70.11 44.42 -6.93
CA ASN A 311 -70.56 45.70 -6.37
C ASN A 311 -69.65 46.11 -5.19
N PRO A 312 -68.59 46.91 -5.43
CA PRO A 312 -67.56 47.25 -4.43
C PRO A 312 -68.04 48.04 -3.20
N GLY A 313 -69.32 48.38 -3.12
CA GLY A 313 -69.92 49.08 -1.98
C GLY A 313 -70.53 48.14 -0.92
N ASN A 314 -70.85 46.90 -1.28
CA ASN A 314 -71.50 45.91 -0.41
C ASN A 314 -70.71 44.60 -0.26
N ASP A 315 -69.79 44.30 -1.19
CA ASP A 315 -69.06 43.03 -1.20
C ASP A 315 -67.77 43.15 -0.37
N VAL A 316 -67.68 42.38 0.73
CA VAL A 316 -66.44 42.20 1.49
C VAL A 316 -65.65 41.06 0.84
N LEU A 317 -64.44 41.35 0.34
CA LEU A 317 -63.56 40.39 -0.33
C LEU A 317 -62.50 39.92 0.65
N THR A 318 -62.64 38.69 1.18
CA THR A 318 -61.62 38.04 2.00
C THR A 318 -61.20 36.74 1.34
N SER A 319 -59.91 36.59 1.00
CA SER A 319 -59.40 35.37 0.39
C SER A 319 -58.02 35.00 0.92
N GLY A 320 -57.74 33.71 1.02
CA GLY A 320 -56.41 33.21 1.40
C GLY A 320 -55.36 33.43 0.30
N SER A 321 -55.77 33.43 -0.97
CA SER A 321 -54.94 33.74 -2.13
C SER A 321 -55.73 34.58 -3.14
N LEU A 322 -55.04 35.43 -3.91
CA LEU A 322 -55.67 36.25 -4.93
C LEU A 322 -56.27 35.41 -6.07
N SER A 323 -55.80 34.18 -6.26
CA SER A 323 -56.37 33.24 -7.25
C SER A 323 -57.68 32.61 -6.77
N SER A 324 -57.98 32.66 -5.46
CA SER A 324 -59.11 32.01 -4.81
C SER A 324 -60.07 33.01 -4.17
N THR A 325 -60.21 34.22 -4.74
CA THR A 325 -61.09 35.23 -4.17
C THR A 325 -62.56 34.80 -4.28
N TYR A 326 -63.09 34.26 -3.18
CA TYR A 326 -64.50 33.89 -3.03
C TYR A 326 -65.27 35.10 -2.51
N ALA A 327 -66.16 35.64 -3.34
CA ALA A 327 -67.17 36.56 -2.87
C ALA A 327 -68.21 35.77 -2.05
N THR A 328 -68.38 36.08 -0.76
CA THR A 328 -69.53 35.61 0.00
C THR A 328 -70.78 36.28 -0.56
N GLY A 329 -71.40 35.69 -1.58
CA GLY A 329 -72.64 36.19 -2.18
C GLY A 329 -73.01 35.63 -3.56
N GLN A 330 -72.05 35.40 -4.46
CA GLN A 330 -72.25 34.74 -5.76
C GLN A 330 -70.89 34.22 -6.24
N ALA A 331 -70.82 32.97 -6.69
CA ALA A 331 -69.59 32.32 -7.15
C ALA A 331 -69.05 32.92 -8.46
N LYS A 332 -68.37 34.08 -8.38
CA LYS A 332 -67.60 34.66 -9.49
C LYS A 332 -66.16 34.92 -9.06
N GLN A 333 -65.21 34.30 -9.77
CA GLN A 333 -63.78 34.56 -9.62
C GLN A 333 -63.49 36.00 -10.03
N THR A 334 -62.96 36.82 -9.11
CA THR A 334 -62.92 38.28 -9.27
C THR A 334 -61.60 38.84 -9.79
N THR A 335 -60.56 38.02 -9.84
CA THR A 335 -59.18 38.45 -10.10
C THR A 335 -58.55 37.52 -11.12
N THR A 336 -58.32 38.03 -12.32
CA THR A 336 -57.54 37.37 -13.38
C THR A 336 -56.07 37.75 -13.23
N PRO A 337 -55.09 36.92 -13.64
CA PRO A 337 -53.67 37.29 -13.63
C PRO A 337 -53.37 38.65 -14.29
N ASP A 338 -54.20 39.05 -15.27
CA ASP A 338 -54.12 40.33 -15.98
C ASP A 338 -54.47 41.56 -15.12
N ASP A 339 -55.03 41.37 -13.93
CA ASP A 339 -55.41 42.43 -12.99
C ASP A 339 -54.24 42.86 -12.06
N LEU A 340 -53.07 42.23 -12.19
CA LEU A 340 -51.87 42.45 -11.38
C LEU A 340 -50.85 43.34 -12.08
N ASN A 341 -50.34 44.36 -11.39
CA ASN A 341 -49.23 45.18 -11.89
C ASN A 341 -47.87 44.52 -11.62
N VAL A 342 -47.75 43.81 -10.49
CA VAL A 342 -46.59 43.00 -10.13
C VAL A 342 -47.07 41.61 -9.77
N ASN A 343 -46.53 40.61 -10.45
CA ASN A 343 -46.91 39.22 -10.29
C ASN A 343 -45.64 38.38 -10.08
N LEU A 344 -45.04 38.51 -8.91
CA LEU A 344 -43.80 37.83 -8.53
C LEU A 344 -44.05 36.88 -7.35
N PRO A 345 -44.89 35.83 -7.51
CA PRO A 345 -45.13 34.88 -6.42
C PRO A 345 -43.85 34.13 -6.02
N ALA A 346 -43.86 33.59 -4.81
CA ALA A 346 -42.87 32.61 -4.37
C ALA A 346 -43.03 31.31 -5.17
N SER A 347 -41.91 30.64 -5.42
CA SER A 347 -41.86 29.33 -6.06
C SER A 347 -41.17 28.34 -5.13
N ALA A 348 -41.80 27.18 -4.90
CA ALA A 348 -41.21 26.14 -4.07
C ALA A 348 -40.37 25.19 -4.93
N THR A 349 -39.12 24.93 -4.51
CA THR A 349 -38.29 23.84 -5.07
C THR A 349 -38.85 22.46 -4.68
N ALA A 350 -39.44 22.38 -3.49
CA ALA A 350 -40.16 21.23 -2.95
C ALA A 350 -41.15 21.72 -1.88
N GLY A 351 -42.30 21.04 -1.73
CA GLY A 351 -43.35 21.40 -0.78
C GLY A 351 -44.39 22.39 -1.33
N THR A 352 -45.24 22.91 -0.44
CA THR A 352 -46.36 23.80 -0.80
C THR A 352 -46.00 25.26 -0.57
N VAL A 353 -46.29 26.12 -1.54
CA VAL A 353 -46.23 27.58 -1.36
C VAL A 353 -47.46 28.01 -0.57
N SER A 354 -47.24 28.70 0.55
CA SER A 354 -48.32 29.31 1.33
C SER A 354 -48.44 30.78 0.98
N SER A 355 -49.66 31.31 0.91
CA SER A 355 -49.88 32.73 0.68
C SER A 355 -50.95 33.32 1.59
N ALA A 356 -50.86 34.63 1.77
CA ALA A 356 -51.84 35.45 2.45
C ALA A 356 -52.19 36.62 1.54
N ALA A 357 -53.44 36.69 1.12
CA ALA A 357 -53.97 37.76 0.27
C ALA A 357 -54.86 38.71 1.06
N LEU A 358 -54.89 39.95 0.61
CA LEU A 358 -55.57 41.04 1.27
C LEU A 358 -55.99 42.10 0.26
N THR A 359 -57.30 42.29 0.12
CA THR A 359 -57.90 43.30 -0.75
C THR A 359 -58.51 44.37 0.15
N LEU A 360 -57.83 45.50 0.35
CA LEU A 360 -58.12 46.40 1.48
C LEU A 360 -58.50 47.84 1.16
N LEU A 361 -58.22 48.37 -0.04
CA LEU A 361 -58.32 49.83 -0.23
C LEU A 361 -59.15 50.19 -1.43
N ARG A 362 -60.36 50.74 -1.17
CA ARG A 362 -61.06 51.61 -2.11
C ARG A 362 -60.35 52.97 -2.12
N LEU A 363 -59.45 53.16 -3.08
CA LEU A 363 -58.79 54.44 -3.32
C LEU A 363 -59.77 55.45 -3.93
N PRO A 364 -59.54 56.77 -3.77
CA PRO A 364 -60.31 57.82 -4.44
C PRO A 364 -60.39 57.58 -5.95
N ALA A 365 -61.49 58.01 -6.59
CA ALA A 365 -61.82 57.72 -8.00
C ALA A 365 -62.13 56.24 -8.32
N GLY A 366 -62.35 55.42 -7.28
CA GLY A 366 -62.84 54.05 -7.41
C GLY A 366 -61.77 53.12 -7.95
N PHE A 367 -60.62 53.03 -7.29
CA PHE A 367 -59.65 51.95 -7.51
C PHE A 367 -59.61 51.01 -6.32
N LEU A 368 -59.19 49.77 -6.54
CA LEU A 368 -58.98 48.74 -5.52
C LEU A 368 -57.54 48.26 -5.55
N LEU A 369 -56.92 48.19 -4.37
CA LEU A 369 -55.61 47.59 -4.18
C LEU A 369 -55.74 46.14 -3.71
N ASN A 370 -55.15 45.24 -4.49
CA ASN A 370 -54.96 43.83 -4.15
C ASN A 370 -53.50 43.60 -3.78
N MET A 371 -53.25 42.90 -2.67
CA MET A 371 -51.90 42.48 -2.26
C MET A 371 -51.92 41.01 -1.83
N GLU A 372 -50.91 40.24 -2.23
CA GLU A 372 -50.69 38.87 -1.79
C GLU A 372 -49.21 38.67 -1.48
N LEU A 373 -48.91 38.20 -0.27
CA LEU A 373 -47.58 37.73 0.10
C LEU A 373 -47.58 36.21 0.02
N SER A 374 -46.54 35.66 -0.57
CA SER A 374 -46.37 34.22 -0.72
C SER A 374 -44.97 33.80 -0.24
N ALA A 375 -44.89 32.68 0.45
CA ALA A 375 -43.66 32.16 1.00
C ALA A 375 -43.63 30.63 0.97
N ALA A 376 -42.44 30.07 0.83
CA ALA A 376 -42.19 28.64 0.94
C ALA A 376 -40.84 28.42 1.63
N GLU A 377 -40.78 27.49 2.57
CA GLU A 377 -39.52 27.03 3.15
C GLU A 377 -39.61 25.50 3.30
N SER A 378 -38.60 24.79 2.79
CA SER A 378 -38.50 23.34 2.88
C SER A 378 -37.09 22.91 3.27
N ASP A 379 -37.02 21.91 4.15
CA ASP A 379 -35.79 21.27 4.62
C ASP A 379 -35.99 19.75 4.50
N SER A 380 -35.18 19.09 3.67
CA SER A 380 -35.29 17.67 3.36
C SER A 380 -33.95 16.97 3.58
N LYS A 381 -33.93 16.00 4.50
CA LYS A 381 -32.73 15.24 4.90
C LYS A 381 -32.96 13.75 4.72
N ILE A 382 -32.10 13.11 3.94
CA ILE A 382 -32.17 11.67 3.63
C ILE A 382 -30.80 11.06 3.88
N LYS A 383 -30.75 9.99 4.67
CA LYS A 383 -29.53 9.19 4.89
C LYS A 383 -29.80 7.74 4.50
N THR A 384 -29.01 7.23 3.58
CA THR A 384 -29.07 5.83 3.12
C THR A 384 -27.78 5.13 3.50
N ILE A 385 -27.90 3.94 4.11
CA ILE A 385 -26.75 3.10 4.47
C ILE A 385 -26.95 1.74 3.79
N SER A 386 -25.96 1.28 3.04
CA SER A 386 -25.94 -0.06 2.45
C SER A 386 -24.72 -0.83 2.95
N SER A 387 -24.92 -2.03 3.50
CA SER A 387 -23.86 -2.80 4.15
C SER A 387 -23.73 -4.24 3.62
N PRO A 388 -23.23 -4.45 2.39
CA PRO A 388 -23.00 -5.79 1.86
C PRO A 388 -21.84 -6.49 2.59
N ARG A 389 -21.99 -7.82 2.76
CA ARG A 389 -21.02 -8.67 3.45
C ARG A 389 -20.71 -9.91 2.60
N VAL A 390 -19.44 -10.28 2.53
CA VAL A 390 -18.98 -11.48 1.83
C VAL A 390 -17.87 -12.17 2.60
N ILE A 391 -17.86 -13.50 2.61
CA ILE A 391 -16.79 -14.31 3.20
C ILE A 391 -16.03 -14.96 2.06
N THR A 392 -14.70 -14.95 2.13
CA THR A 392 -13.86 -15.63 1.15
C THR A 392 -12.58 -16.16 1.78
N ALA A 393 -11.96 -17.14 1.13
CA ALA A 393 -10.65 -17.65 1.52
C ALA A 393 -9.54 -16.67 1.11
N ASN A 394 -8.38 -16.76 1.78
CA ASN A 394 -7.19 -16.00 1.41
C ASN A 394 -6.82 -16.21 -0.07
N GLN A 395 -6.56 -15.12 -0.80
CA GLN A 395 -6.25 -15.07 -2.22
C GLN A 395 -7.37 -15.52 -3.18
N GLN A 396 -8.58 -15.77 -2.68
CA GLN A 396 -9.73 -16.14 -3.50
C GLN A 396 -10.64 -14.94 -3.73
N THR A 397 -10.92 -14.62 -5.00
CA THR A 397 -11.87 -13.57 -5.37
C THR A 397 -13.29 -13.99 -5.02
N ALA A 398 -14.04 -13.09 -4.38
CA ALA A 398 -15.46 -13.25 -4.13
C ALA A 398 -16.25 -12.03 -4.65
N THR A 399 -17.43 -12.33 -5.17
CA THR A 399 -18.33 -11.33 -5.78
C THR A 399 -19.71 -11.41 -5.13
N PHE A 400 -20.25 -10.27 -4.78
CA PHE A 400 -21.62 -10.10 -4.32
C PHE A 400 -22.28 -9.04 -5.20
N ASP A 401 -23.40 -9.37 -5.86
CA ASP A 401 -24.19 -8.44 -6.65
C ASP A 401 -25.67 -8.55 -6.27
N ALA A 402 -26.30 -7.43 -5.93
CA ALA A 402 -27.74 -7.35 -5.68
C ALA A 402 -28.34 -6.15 -6.41
N GLY A 403 -29.40 -6.34 -7.19
CA GLY A 403 -30.04 -5.26 -7.91
C GLY A 403 -30.97 -5.75 -9.01
N THR A 404 -31.16 -4.91 -10.02
CA THR A 404 -32.07 -5.18 -11.14
C THR A 404 -31.35 -5.04 -12.48
N GLU A 405 -31.86 -5.73 -13.50
CA GLU A 405 -31.38 -5.64 -14.87
C GLU A 405 -32.41 -4.89 -15.72
N ILE A 406 -31.95 -3.83 -16.38
CA ILE A 406 -32.79 -2.98 -17.23
C ILE A 406 -32.55 -3.36 -18.70
N PRO A 407 -33.61 -3.66 -19.47
CA PRO A 407 -33.48 -3.95 -20.89
C PRO A 407 -33.28 -2.66 -21.71
N TYR A 408 -32.22 -2.62 -22.52
CA TYR A 408 -31.96 -1.57 -23.52
C TYR A 408 -32.10 -2.14 -24.91
N GLN A 409 -32.76 -1.39 -25.79
CA GLN A 409 -32.79 -1.71 -27.21
C GLN A 409 -31.50 -1.23 -27.88
N GLN A 410 -30.80 -2.13 -28.57
CA GLN A 410 -29.59 -1.85 -29.34
C GLN A 410 -29.80 -2.27 -30.79
N ALA A 411 -29.32 -1.46 -31.73
CA ALA A 411 -29.31 -1.85 -33.14
C ALA A 411 -28.21 -2.91 -33.36
N THR A 412 -28.56 -4.04 -33.95
CA THR A 412 -27.60 -5.04 -34.41
C THR A 412 -26.93 -4.58 -35.70
N SER A 413 -25.80 -5.20 -36.05
CA SER A 413 -25.11 -4.99 -37.34
C SER A 413 -25.98 -5.32 -38.57
N SER A 414 -27.06 -6.07 -38.39
CA SER A 414 -28.06 -6.40 -39.43
C SER A 414 -29.24 -5.41 -39.52
N GLY A 415 -29.26 -4.36 -38.68
CA GLY A 415 -30.38 -3.40 -38.63
C GLY A 415 -31.60 -3.87 -37.85
N ALA A 416 -31.54 -5.04 -37.22
CA ALA A 416 -32.58 -5.54 -36.31
C ALA A 416 -32.40 -4.97 -34.90
N THR A 417 -33.48 -4.90 -34.13
CA THR A 417 -33.43 -4.46 -32.73
C THR A 417 -33.13 -5.67 -31.82
N SER A 418 -32.05 -5.60 -31.05
CA SER A 418 -31.70 -6.59 -30.01
C SER A 418 -31.87 -5.98 -28.62
N VAL A 419 -32.26 -6.79 -27.64
CA VAL A 419 -32.40 -6.36 -26.24
C VAL A 419 -31.13 -6.73 -25.47
N SER A 420 -30.46 -5.75 -24.88
CA SER A 420 -29.28 -5.90 -24.03
C SER A 420 -29.59 -5.46 -22.61
N PHE A 421 -29.33 -6.32 -21.63
CA PHE A 421 -29.56 -6.00 -20.22
C PHE A 421 -28.36 -5.24 -19.63
N LYS A 422 -28.64 -4.13 -18.95
CA LYS A 422 -27.66 -3.39 -18.14
C LYS A 422 -28.03 -3.54 -16.67
N LYS A 423 -27.04 -3.89 -15.86
CA LYS A 423 -27.18 -4.08 -14.41
C LYS A 423 -27.18 -2.72 -13.71
N ALA A 424 -28.13 -2.52 -12.80
CA ALA A 424 -28.10 -1.48 -11.78
C ALA A 424 -28.02 -2.20 -10.43
N THR A 425 -26.80 -2.45 -9.96
CA THR A 425 -26.53 -3.29 -8.78
C THR A 425 -25.71 -2.58 -7.71
N LEU A 426 -25.95 -2.98 -6.47
CA LEU A 426 -24.99 -2.88 -5.39
C LEU A 426 -24.05 -4.08 -5.51
N GLY A 427 -22.79 -3.80 -5.88
CA GLY A 427 -21.78 -4.81 -6.17
C GLY A 427 -20.56 -4.67 -5.26
N VAL A 428 -20.01 -5.79 -4.81
CA VAL A 428 -18.70 -5.88 -4.16
C VAL A 428 -17.94 -7.02 -4.80
N ASN A 429 -16.79 -6.71 -5.39
CA ASN A 429 -15.82 -7.68 -5.87
C ASN A 429 -14.53 -7.47 -5.09
N VAL A 430 -14.08 -8.50 -4.38
CA VAL A 430 -12.93 -8.37 -3.47
C VAL A 430 -12.04 -9.60 -3.53
N THR A 431 -10.73 -9.37 -3.53
CA THR A 431 -9.70 -10.40 -3.35
C THR A 431 -8.83 -10.02 -2.16
N PRO A 432 -8.94 -10.74 -1.02
CA PRO A 432 -8.12 -10.46 0.14
C PRO A 432 -6.80 -11.24 0.10
N GLN A 433 -5.76 -10.64 0.68
CA GLN A 433 -4.49 -11.29 0.94
C GLN A 433 -4.07 -10.99 2.38
N ILE A 434 -3.99 -12.03 3.20
CA ILE A 434 -3.54 -11.93 4.59
C ILE A 434 -2.02 -11.91 4.62
N THR A 435 -1.47 -10.93 5.33
CA THR A 435 -0.05 -10.74 5.57
C THR A 435 0.40 -11.46 6.86
N PRO A 436 1.70 -11.72 7.04
CA PRO A 436 2.21 -12.38 8.26
C PRO A 436 1.98 -11.59 9.56
N ASP A 437 1.78 -10.28 9.47
CA ASP A 437 1.45 -9.38 10.60
C ASP A 437 -0.06 -9.20 10.82
N ASP A 438 -0.88 -10.15 10.34
CA ASP A 438 -2.34 -10.18 10.46
C ASP A 438 -3.07 -8.98 9.80
N LYS A 439 -2.42 -8.25 8.90
CA LYS A 439 -3.07 -7.22 8.07
C LYS A 439 -3.65 -7.84 6.80
N ILE A 440 -4.66 -7.18 6.25
CA ILE A 440 -5.34 -7.64 5.04
C ILE A 440 -5.10 -6.63 3.92
N ASN A 441 -4.38 -7.07 2.89
CA ASN A 441 -4.31 -6.35 1.63
C ASN A 441 -5.55 -6.70 0.80
N LEU A 442 -6.32 -5.71 0.40
CA LEU A 442 -7.58 -5.87 -0.31
C LEU A 442 -7.46 -5.27 -1.70
N ASP A 443 -7.68 -6.08 -2.73
CA ASP A 443 -8.03 -5.60 -4.07
C ASP A 443 -9.55 -5.57 -4.17
N ILE A 444 -10.14 -4.38 -4.17
CA ILE A 444 -11.58 -4.20 -4.03
C ILE A 444 -12.16 -3.29 -5.11
N GLU A 445 -13.31 -3.71 -5.64
CA GLU A 445 -14.19 -2.92 -6.48
C GLU A 445 -15.59 -2.92 -5.85
N VAL A 446 -16.04 -1.74 -5.42
CA VAL A 446 -17.39 -1.52 -4.88
C VAL A 446 -18.18 -0.68 -5.86
N THR A 447 -19.39 -1.11 -6.20
CA THR A 447 -20.32 -0.39 -7.07
C THR A 447 -21.64 -0.14 -6.35
N LYS A 448 -22.18 1.06 -6.52
CA LYS A 448 -23.54 1.41 -6.13
C LYS A 448 -24.18 2.11 -7.31
N ASP A 449 -24.95 1.34 -8.06
CA ASP A 449 -25.72 1.85 -9.17
C ASP A 449 -27.18 2.04 -8.74
N ASP A 450 -27.80 3.10 -9.25
CA ASP A 450 -29.21 3.43 -9.06
C ASP A 450 -29.89 3.69 -10.41
N VAL A 451 -31.19 3.41 -10.49
CA VAL A 451 -31.97 3.74 -11.68
C VAL A 451 -32.20 5.24 -11.69
N GLY A 452 -31.68 5.90 -12.71
CA GLY A 452 -31.78 7.34 -12.89
C GLY A 452 -33.03 7.76 -13.66
N GLN A 453 -32.98 8.99 -14.17
CA GLN A 453 -34.04 9.63 -14.92
C GLN A 453 -34.30 8.96 -16.29
N ILE A 454 -35.55 8.97 -16.75
CA ILE A 454 -35.94 8.36 -18.02
C ILE A 454 -35.73 9.37 -19.15
N PHE A 455 -34.92 9.00 -20.14
CA PHE A 455 -34.68 9.75 -21.37
C PHE A 455 -35.24 8.96 -22.56
N ASN A 456 -36.16 9.57 -23.33
CA ASN A 456 -36.81 8.93 -24.48
C ASN A 456 -37.39 7.52 -24.20
N GLY A 457 -37.99 7.33 -23.03
CA GLY A 457 -38.56 6.03 -22.62
C GLY A 457 -37.54 5.00 -22.08
N VAL A 458 -36.26 5.36 -22.02
CA VAL A 458 -35.19 4.51 -21.49
C VAL A 458 -34.61 5.13 -20.20
N PRO A 459 -34.61 4.43 -19.06
CA PRO A 459 -34.00 4.95 -17.83
C PRO A 459 -32.48 5.09 -17.97
N SER A 460 -31.89 6.12 -17.37
CA SER A 460 -30.44 6.23 -17.17
C SER A 460 -30.00 5.38 -15.96
N ILE A 461 -28.69 5.18 -15.78
CA ILE A 461 -28.13 4.50 -14.59
C ILE A 461 -27.14 5.47 -13.95
N ASP A 462 -27.41 5.85 -12.71
CA ASP A 462 -26.50 6.64 -11.90
C ASP A 462 -25.47 5.69 -11.29
N THR A 463 -24.22 5.77 -11.75
CA THR A 463 -23.17 4.82 -11.37
C THR A 463 -22.20 5.44 -10.37
N ASN A 464 -21.95 4.77 -9.26
CA ASN A 464 -20.92 5.15 -8.29
C ASN A 464 -19.99 3.97 -8.08
N LYS A 465 -18.71 4.10 -8.46
CA LYS A 465 -17.75 3.00 -8.43
C LYS A 465 -16.43 3.43 -7.82
N VAL A 466 -15.88 2.58 -6.95
CA VAL A 466 -14.53 2.72 -6.39
C VAL A 466 -13.77 1.42 -6.63
N LYS A 467 -12.59 1.52 -7.26
CA LYS A 467 -11.66 0.41 -7.46
C LYS A 467 -10.30 0.80 -6.90
N THR A 468 -9.82 0.07 -5.89
CA THR A 468 -8.56 0.40 -5.22
C THR A 468 -7.91 -0.81 -4.59
N LYS A 469 -6.61 -0.68 -4.28
CA LYS A 469 -5.87 -1.60 -3.44
C LYS A 469 -5.51 -0.91 -2.14
N VAL A 470 -5.86 -1.51 -1.01
CA VAL A 470 -5.63 -0.92 0.32
C VAL A 470 -5.18 -1.99 1.31
N LEU A 471 -4.23 -1.63 2.17
CA LEU A 471 -3.82 -2.44 3.32
C LEU A 471 -4.59 -1.94 4.55
N VAL A 472 -5.30 -2.85 5.22
CA VAL A 472 -6.13 -2.54 6.39
C VAL A 472 -5.81 -3.51 7.51
N ASP A 473 -5.82 -3.02 8.74
CA ASP A 473 -5.61 -3.86 9.92
C ASP A 473 -6.85 -4.74 10.21
N ASN A 474 -6.66 -5.88 10.86
CA ASN A 474 -7.74 -6.84 11.13
C ASN A 474 -8.82 -6.24 12.04
N GLY A 475 -10.04 -6.15 11.52
CA GLY A 475 -11.21 -5.63 12.23
C GLY A 475 -11.35 -4.10 12.20
N GLU A 476 -10.40 -3.39 11.59
CA GLU A 476 -10.46 -1.92 11.47
C GLU A 476 -11.20 -1.48 10.21
N THR A 477 -11.78 -0.27 10.27
CA THR A 477 -12.51 0.31 9.14
C THR A 477 -11.64 1.32 8.40
N ALA A 478 -11.44 1.10 7.10
CA ALA A 478 -10.79 2.06 6.21
C ALA A 478 -11.81 2.78 5.31
N VAL A 479 -11.55 4.07 5.04
CA VAL A 479 -12.31 4.85 4.06
C VAL A 479 -11.66 4.65 2.69
N LEU A 480 -12.40 4.07 1.75
CA LEU A 480 -11.91 3.82 0.38
C LEU A 480 -11.96 5.09 -0.49
N GLY A 481 -12.92 5.97 -0.20
CA GLY A 481 -13.12 7.21 -0.93
C GLY A 481 -14.56 7.72 -0.83
N GLY A 482 -14.83 8.80 -1.55
CA GLY A 482 -16.14 9.43 -1.59
C GLY A 482 -16.13 10.78 -2.28
N PHE A 483 -17.28 11.43 -2.34
CA PHE A 483 -17.41 12.78 -2.88
C PHE A 483 -18.46 13.58 -2.11
N LEU A 484 -18.30 14.91 -2.16
CA LEU A 484 -19.25 15.88 -1.66
C LEU A 484 -19.59 16.85 -2.80
N ILE A 485 -20.87 16.96 -3.13
CA ILE A 485 -21.39 17.95 -4.08
C ILE A 485 -22.22 18.95 -3.28
N GLU A 486 -21.89 20.22 -3.42
CA GLU A 486 -22.66 21.33 -2.85
C GLU A 486 -23.11 22.26 -3.98
N SER A 487 -24.41 22.57 -4.02
CA SER A 487 -25.01 23.48 -5.00
C SER A 487 -25.78 24.56 -4.26
N LYS A 488 -25.44 25.82 -4.55
CA LYS A 488 -26.13 27.01 -4.06
C LYS A 488 -26.70 27.76 -5.25
N ASN A 489 -28.01 28.00 -5.24
CA ASN A 489 -28.70 28.74 -6.28
C ASN A 489 -29.49 29.87 -5.64
N ASP A 490 -29.06 31.10 -5.91
CA ASP A 490 -29.75 32.32 -5.47
C ASP A 490 -30.35 33.01 -6.70
N SER A 491 -31.67 32.90 -6.84
CA SER A 491 -32.44 33.50 -7.91
C SER A 491 -33.23 34.70 -7.38
N ASN A 492 -33.09 35.85 -8.03
CA ASN A 492 -33.76 37.08 -7.63
C ASN A 492 -34.42 37.75 -8.83
N GLN A 493 -35.73 37.57 -8.95
CA GLN A 493 -36.55 38.25 -9.95
C GLN A 493 -37.06 39.56 -9.34
N ARG A 494 -36.88 40.68 -10.01
CA ARG A 494 -37.20 41.99 -9.42
C ARG A 494 -37.64 43.01 -10.45
N VAL A 495 -38.49 43.94 -10.02
CA VAL A 495 -38.80 45.14 -10.78
C VAL A 495 -37.62 46.12 -10.66
N PRO A 496 -37.06 46.63 -11.77
CA PRO A 496 -36.03 47.66 -11.73
C PRO A 496 -36.50 48.89 -10.94
N PHE A 497 -35.57 49.59 -10.28
CA PHE A 497 -35.80 50.77 -9.43
C PHE A 497 -36.63 50.53 -8.15
N PHE A 498 -37.82 49.92 -8.22
CA PHE A 498 -38.71 49.75 -7.07
C PHE A 498 -38.25 48.70 -6.06
N SER A 499 -37.48 47.71 -6.49
CA SER A 499 -36.97 46.64 -5.61
C SER A 499 -35.91 47.10 -4.60
N SER A 500 -35.28 48.27 -4.81
CA SER A 500 -34.24 48.82 -3.92
C SER A 500 -34.77 49.76 -2.84
N ILE A 501 -36.07 50.06 -2.80
CA ILE A 501 -36.64 50.95 -1.79
C ILE A 501 -36.60 50.24 -0.41
N PRO A 502 -36.09 50.89 0.66
CA PRO A 502 -36.11 50.31 2.00
C PRO A 502 -37.52 49.93 2.43
N VAL A 503 -37.66 48.82 3.17
CA VAL A 503 -38.94 48.27 3.68
C VAL A 503 -39.86 47.73 2.59
N VAL A 504 -40.28 48.56 1.62
CA VAL A 504 -41.28 48.20 0.60
C VAL A 504 -40.71 47.47 -0.61
N GLY A 505 -39.39 47.52 -0.85
CA GLY A 505 -38.76 46.85 -2.00
C GLY A 505 -38.95 45.34 -2.03
N ASN A 506 -39.26 44.70 -0.89
CA ASN A 506 -39.61 43.28 -0.82
C ASN A 506 -40.94 42.95 -1.53
N LEU A 507 -41.83 43.93 -1.76
CA LEU A 507 -43.06 43.73 -2.54
C LEU A 507 -42.82 43.75 -4.05
N PHE A 508 -41.62 44.12 -4.49
CA PHE A 508 -41.23 44.27 -5.90
C PHE A 508 -40.17 43.26 -6.32
N LYS A 509 -39.96 42.20 -5.54
CA LYS A 509 -39.02 41.12 -5.86
C LYS A 509 -39.54 39.76 -5.39
N SER A 510 -39.10 38.71 -6.07
CA SER A 510 -39.21 37.32 -5.67
C SER A 510 -37.81 36.74 -5.54
N THR A 511 -37.52 36.21 -4.36
CA THR A 511 -36.23 35.59 -4.03
C THR A 511 -36.44 34.09 -3.85
N LEU A 512 -35.59 33.28 -4.50
CA LEU A 512 -35.52 31.84 -4.33
C LEU A 512 -34.06 31.47 -4.02
N ASN A 513 -33.83 30.98 -2.81
CA ASN A 513 -32.54 30.49 -2.38
C ASN A 513 -32.65 28.98 -2.20
N THR A 514 -31.82 28.22 -2.90
CA THR A 514 -31.76 26.76 -2.80
C THR A 514 -30.35 26.34 -2.45
N HIS A 515 -30.22 25.48 -1.44
CA HIS A 515 -28.96 24.87 -1.04
C HIS A 515 -29.11 23.36 -1.01
N SER A 516 -28.33 22.66 -1.81
CA SER A 516 -28.34 21.19 -1.86
C SER A 516 -26.94 20.65 -1.60
N LYS A 517 -26.83 19.70 -0.69
CA LYS A 517 -25.60 19.02 -0.28
C LYS A 517 -25.80 17.52 -0.44
N LYS A 518 -24.94 16.86 -1.23
CA LYS A 518 -24.94 15.41 -1.46
C LYS A 518 -23.58 14.84 -1.14
N GLU A 519 -23.53 13.90 -0.20
CA GLU A 519 -22.31 13.25 0.28
C GLU A 519 -22.41 11.74 0.09
N LEU A 520 -21.36 11.12 -0.44
CA LEU A 520 -21.24 9.67 -0.60
C LEU A 520 -19.88 9.22 -0.09
N LEU A 521 -19.85 8.24 0.81
CA LEU A 521 -18.63 7.66 1.37
C LEU A 521 -18.68 6.13 1.29
N PHE A 522 -17.53 5.54 0.94
CA PHE A 522 -17.30 4.09 0.90
C PHE A 522 -16.35 3.69 2.01
N PHE A 523 -16.78 2.75 2.84
CA PHE A 523 -15.99 2.18 3.94
C PHE A 523 -15.83 0.68 3.73
N ILE A 524 -14.73 0.13 4.23
CA ILE A 524 -14.46 -1.31 4.24
C ILE A 524 -13.96 -1.74 5.60
N THR A 525 -14.36 -2.92 6.06
CA THR A 525 -13.90 -3.52 7.32
C THR A 525 -13.64 -5.01 7.07
N PRO A 526 -12.37 -5.41 6.86
CA PRO A 526 -12.00 -6.82 6.82
C PRO A 526 -11.88 -7.39 8.23
N LYS A 527 -12.27 -8.66 8.41
CA LYS A 527 -12.10 -9.40 9.65
C LYS A 527 -11.65 -10.82 9.33
N ILE A 528 -10.50 -11.24 9.86
CA ILE A 528 -10.03 -12.63 9.75
C ILE A 528 -10.92 -13.50 10.63
N MET A 529 -11.46 -14.56 10.05
CA MET A 529 -12.28 -15.54 10.76
C MET A 529 -11.37 -16.50 11.54
N SER A 530 -11.53 -16.56 12.86
CA SER A 530 -10.95 -17.61 13.70
C SER A 530 -11.81 -18.87 13.63
N ASP A 531 -11.21 -20.07 13.79
CA ASP A 531 -11.91 -21.36 13.74
C ASP A 531 -13.16 -21.44 14.64
N ALA A 532 -13.18 -20.75 15.78
CA ALA A 532 -14.35 -20.70 16.68
C ALA A 532 -15.60 -20.04 16.08
N MET A 533 -15.47 -19.24 15.01
CA MET A 533 -16.59 -18.59 14.33
C MET A 533 -17.05 -19.32 13.05
N GLN A 534 -16.44 -20.45 12.68
CA GLN A 534 -16.87 -21.26 11.53
C GLN A 534 -18.01 -22.24 11.88
N LEU A 535 -18.32 -22.40 13.17
CA LEU A 535 -19.25 -23.42 13.69
C LEU A 535 -20.62 -22.89 14.17
N ASN A 536 -20.95 -21.61 13.93
CA ASN A 536 -22.26 -21.03 14.27
C ASN A 536 -23.02 -20.52 13.06
#